data_AF-A0A1D1Z5F9-F1
#
_entry.id   AF-A0A1D1Z5F9-F1
#
_cell.length_a   1.000
_cell.length_b   1.000
_cell.length_c   1.000
_cell.angle_alpha   90.00
_cell.angle_beta   90.00
_cell.angle_gamma   90.00
#
_symmetry.space_group_name_H-M   'P 1'
#
loop_
_entity.id
_entity.type
_entity.pdbx_description
1 polymer ?
#
loop_
_entity_poly.entity_id
_entity_poly.type
_entity_poly.pdbx_seq_one_letter_code
_entity_poly.pdbx_strand_id
1 'polypeptide(L)'
;MQSFKSRIGSPDHAKAASPSAARSTRGSVSPGGSPDTANSKPPKPLERKLSSKAVPSPEKRAVRVSDVRQQLGQVQGDLRRASEEKARALVEFNATKQALSQRMEGEGMRRIKILEGAVAKAKESERKMLESLVTQTKQLEGTKIELEEAKLEIRNLRESIRGLEGSASRPSRNLERYLEKPVSLDSCQSDEELVRLRSELRLAIEAEEKNKKAMDDLAFALKEVTTEMNQLKQKLSTTQSELDTTRAEADQSKLMLRTTGERLQVVLEEAERLRLEADESVVAWNAKENGFINCMKVSEEEMTKLQQENYGLVESQRIAREETTKLRDIMKQALSEATVVKEALEIARNENLQLKDLLSDKDNSLKTIKQDYECLKISEASALDSVKELKNLLAAASASDMKIASSDDTGSPTKLKSIIKEGTGREGMAKFPSERWTSDSPCIGNGLKDHSGSFLGMSERVASSGQKDCLYASLSSVSDLTAPSFHELHNGDVNSDVFESNDHMERIHFDGMNNERCFPSKQKKKKPILRKFGELLRRGSFQK
;
A
#
# COMPACT_ATOMS: atom_id res chain seq x y z
N MET A 1 -56.15 -16.59 31.86
CA MET A 1 -56.92 -17.35 30.84
C MET A 1 -56.03 -17.43 29.60
N GLN A 2 -55.59 -18.59 29.11
CA GLN A 2 -56.38 -19.68 28.47
C GLN A 2 -57.13 -19.14 27.22
N SER A 3 -57.16 -19.79 26.04
CA SER A 3 -57.06 -21.24 25.77
C SER A 3 -56.87 -21.61 24.28
N PHE A 4 -56.28 -22.80 24.00
CA PHE A 4 -56.47 -23.79 22.89
C PHE A 4 -56.65 -23.34 21.40
N LYS A 5 -55.92 -23.83 20.38
CA LYS A 5 -55.58 -25.19 19.84
C LYS A 5 -56.62 -25.83 18.88
N SER A 6 -56.19 -26.09 17.64
CA SER A 6 -56.33 -27.31 16.79
C SER A 6 -55.63 -27.04 15.43
N ARG A 7 -55.00 -27.92 14.62
CA ARG A 7 -54.76 -29.40 14.55
C ARG A 7 -55.90 -30.31 14.07
N ILE A 8 -55.79 -30.78 12.82
CA ILE A 8 -56.06 -32.11 12.18
C ILE A 8 -55.84 -31.87 10.65
N GLY A 9 -55.29 -32.75 9.80
CA GLY A 9 -54.66 -34.08 9.96
C GLY A 9 -54.00 -34.52 8.62
N SER A 10 -53.23 -35.62 8.63
CA SER A 10 -52.66 -36.27 7.41
C SER A 10 -53.64 -37.31 6.82
N PRO A 11 -53.33 -37.92 5.66
CA PRO A 11 -52.62 -39.20 5.72
C PRO A 11 -51.59 -39.48 4.59
N ASP A 12 -50.95 -40.65 4.72
CA ASP A 12 -49.79 -41.20 4.02
C ASP A 12 -49.92 -41.49 2.52
N HIS A 13 -48.76 -41.67 1.85
CA HIS A 13 -48.43 -42.98 1.25
C HIS A 13 -46.91 -43.15 1.05
N ALA A 14 -46.43 -44.39 1.19
CA ALA A 14 -45.01 -44.77 1.14
C ALA A 14 -44.70 -45.82 0.06
N LYS A 15 -43.46 -45.79 -0.47
CA LYS A 15 -42.65 -46.88 -1.10
C LYS A 15 -41.32 -46.24 -1.56
N ALA A 16 -40.11 -46.60 -1.15
CA ALA A 16 -39.43 -47.88 -0.91
C ALA A 16 -38.75 -48.51 -2.16
N ALA A 17 -37.45 -48.80 -2.00
CA ALA A 17 -36.58 -49.72 -2.77
C ALA A 17 -35.99 -49.31 -4.15
N SER A 18 -34.66 -49.18 -4.17
CA SER A 18 -33.73 -49.60 -5.26
C SER A 18 -33.65 -51.16 -5.30
N PRO A 19 -32.89 -51.89 -6.18
CA PRO A 19 -31.76 -51.47 -7.04
C PRO A 19 -31.58 -52.21 -8.42
N SER A 20 -30.42 -51.99 -9.06
CA SER A 20 -29.57 -53.00 -9.74
C SER A 20 -29.69 -53.35 -11.25
N ALA A 21 -28.51 -53.32 -11.90
CA ALA A 21 -27.98 -54.22 -12.96
C ALA A 21 -28.42 -54.14 -14.45
N ALA A 22 -27.50 -53.54 -15.25
CA ALA A 22 -26.65 -54.21 -16.26
C ALA A 22 -27.17 -54.76 -17.61
N ARG A 23 -26.23 -54.72 -18.58
CA ARG A 23 -26.05 -55.50 -19.85
C ARG A 23 -26.39 -54.68 -21.12
N SER A 24 -25.61 -54.55 -22.21
CA SER A 24 -24.26 -54.92 -22.73
C SER A 24 -24.42 -55.28 -24.23
N THR A 25 -23.30 -55.31 -25.00
CA THR A 25 -23.15 -55.74 -26.42
C THR A 25 -23.48 -54.67 -27.50
N ARG A 26 -22.77 -54.54 -28.65
CA ARG A 26 -21.50 -55.16 -29.14
C ARG A 26 -20.87 -54.38 -30.34
N GLY A 27 -19.56 -54.58 -30.56
CA GLY A 27 -18.87 -54.63 -31.87
C GLY A 27 -17.64 -53.70 -32.01
N SER A 28 -16.38 -54.16 -31.96
CA SER A 28 -15.52 -54.78 -33.01
C SER A 28 -15.26 -53.87 -34.24
N VAL A 29 -14.02 -53.60 -34.70
CA VAL A 29 -12.95 -54.52 -35.19
C VAL A 29 -11.54 -53.88 -35.07
N SER A 30 -10.46 -54.70 -35.10
CA SER A 30 -9.04 -54.29 -35.21
C SER A 30 -8.34 -55.01 -36.38
N PRO A 31 -7.17 -54.52 -36.85
CA PRO A 31 -5.89 -55.25 -36.67
C PRO A 31 -4.69 -54.30 -36.44
N GLY A 32 -3.45 -54.70 -36.11
CA GLY A 32 -2.84 -56.02 -35.88
C GLY A 32 -1.43 -56.13 -36.49
N GLY A 33 -0.37 -56.30 -35.69
CA GLY A 33 1.02 -56.50 -36.16
C GLY A 33 2.09 -56.43 -35.06
N SER A 34 2.96 -57.45 -34.98
CA SER A 34 4.11 -57.60 -34.03
C SER A 34 5.35 -58.08 -34.86
N PRO A 35 6.53 -58.52 -34.34
CA PRO A 35 6.92 -59.10 -33.03
C PRO A 35 8.17 -58.38 -32.40
N ASP A 36 8.92 -58.83 -31.37
CA ASP A 36 9.10 -60.17 -30.79
C ASP A 36 9.54 -60.21 -29.30
N THR A 37 9.61 -61.44 -28.76
CA THR A 37 9.88 -61.95 -27.40
C THR A 37 11.30 -61.65 -26.82
N ALA A 38 11.68 -61.90 -25.54
CA ALA A 38 11.27 -62.93 -24.57
C ALA A 38 11.48 -62.55 -23.07
N ASN A 39 11.18 -63.49 -22.16
CA ASN A 39 10.91 -63.30 -20.72
C ASN A 39 11.58 -64.37 -19.84
N SER A 40 12.17 -64.02 -18.67
CA SER A 40 12.34 -64.96 -17.53
C SER A 40 12.81 -64.31 -16.19
N LYS A 41 12.34 -64.91 -15.08
CA LYS A 41 12.63 -64.73 -13.64
C LYS A 41 12.69 -66.17 -13.02
N PRO A 42 13.08 -66.43 -11.75
CA PRO A 42 13.99 -65.78 -10.76
C PRO A 42 15.00 -66.87 -10.22
N PRO A 43 15.37 -67.00 -8.91
CA PRO A 43 15.94 -66.08 -7.89
C PRO A 43 17.42 -66.41 -7.47
N LYS A 44 17.95 -65.66 -6.47
CA LYS A 44 19.32 -65.62 -5.90
C LYS A 44 19.83 -66.93 -5.24
N PRO A 45 21.16 -67.10 -5.00
CA PRO A 45 21.73 -66.68 -3.70
C PRO A 45 23.17 -66.08 -3.67
N LEU A 46 23.39 -65.23 -2.65
CA LEU A 46 24.62 -64.96 -1.85
C LEU A 46 25.95 -64.41 -2.44
N GLU A 47 26.27 -63.22 -1.91
CA GLU A 47 27.57 -62.74 -1.36
C GLU A 47 28.69 -62.05 -2.18
N ARG A 48 29.16 -60.96 -1.53
CA ARG A 48 30.50 -60.32 -1.53
C ARG A 48 31.14 -59.92 -2.86
N LYS A 49 31.10 -58.61 -3.12
CA LYS A 49 32.30 -57.73 -3.03
C LYS A 49 31.94 -56.24 -3.02
N LEU A 50 32.72 -55.47 -2.27
CA LEU A 50 32.73 -54.00 -2.30
C LEU A 50 33.24 -53.53 -3.68
N SER A 51 32.61 -52.51 -4.26
CA SER A 51 33.15 -51.81 -5.44
C SER A 51 33.10 -50.31 -5.22
N SER A 52 34.20 -49.64 -5.54
CA SER A 52 34.48 -48.24 -5.22
C SER A 52 33.80 -47.27 -6.18
N LYS A 53 33.52 -46.08 -5.64
CA LYS A 53 32.88 -44.95 -6.33
C LYS A 53 33.78 -44.42 -7.45
N ALA A 54 33.39 -44.60 -8.71
CA ALA A 54 34.17 -44.12 -9.86
C ALA A 54 34.02 -42.59 -10.05
N VAL A 55 35.13 -41.90 -10.28
CA VAL A 55 35.18 -40.46 -10.60
C VAL A 55 34.96 -40.27 -12.13
N PRO A 56 34.16 -39.28 -12.58
CA PRO A 56 33.97 -39.04 -14.02
C PRO A 56 35.22 -38.45 -14.69
N SER A 57 35.50 -38.85 -15.93
CA SER A 57 36.65 -38.33 -16.70
C SER A 57 36.53 -36.82 -17.02
N PRO A 58 37.66 -36.11 -17.18
CA PRO A 58 37.67 -34.64 -17.31
C PRO A 58 36.92 -34.10 -18.53
N GLU A 59 36.93 -34.79 -19.68
CA GLU A 59 36.18 -34.39 -20.88
C GLU A 59 34.68 -34.22 -20.62
N LYS A 60 34.07 -35.20 -19.91
CA LYS A 60 32.63 -35.14 -19.56
C LYS A 60 32.33 -34.03 -18.56
N ARG A 61 33.33 -33.47 -17.87
CA ARG A 61 33.19 -32.29 -17.02
C ARG A 61 33.31 -31.00 -17.83
N ALA A 62 34.24 -30.94 -18.80
CA ALA A 62 34.42 -29.79 -19.69
C ALA A 62 33.18 -29.53 -20.56
N VAL A 63 32.63 -30.57 -21.22
CA VAL A 63 31.42 -30.43 -22.06
C VAL A 63 30.25 -29.88 -21.25
N ARG A 64 29.94 -30.47 -20.09
CA ARG A 64 28.85 -29.98 -19.21
C ARG A 64 29.06 -28.56 -18.70
N VAL A 65 30.30 -28.11 -18.51
CA VAL A 65 30.60 -26.73 -18.11
C VAL A 65 30.36 -25.77 -19.28
N SER A 66 30.71 -26.15 -20.50
CA SER A 66 30.34 -25.39 -21.71
C SER A 66 28.83 -25.33 -21.92
N ASP A 67 28.12 -26.45 -21.77
CA ASP A 67 26.65 -26.52 -21.93
C ASP A 67 25.95 -25.60 -20.92
N VAL A 68 26.33 -25.66 -19.64
CA VAL A 68 25.77 -24.77 -18.59
C VAL A 68 26.13 -23.31 -18.85
N ARG A 69 27.33 -23.01 -19.37
CA ARG A 69 27.74 -21.65 -19.72
C ARG A 69 26.96 -21.10 -20.93
N GLN A 70 26.64 -21.95 -21.89
CA GLN A 70 25.79 -21.61 -23.04
C GLN A 70 24.33 -21.37 -22.60
N GLN A 71 23.77 -22.26 -21.76
CA GLN A 71 22.44 -22.10 -21.18
C GLN A 71 22.32 -20.81 -20.35
N LEU A 72 23.33 -20.49 -19.52
CA LEU A 72 23.35 -19.25 -18.75
C LEU A 72 23.36 -18.01 -19.65
N GLY A 73 24.16 -18.02 -20.72
CA GLY A 73 24.17 -16.94 -21.71
C GLY A 73 22.84 -16.78 -22.44
N GLN A 74 22.13 -17.88 -22.71
CA GLN A 74 20.83 -17.88 -23.36
C GLN A 74 19.74 -17.31 -22.43
N VAL A 75 19.66 -17.79 -21.19
CA VAL A 75 18.75 -17.26 -20.16
C VAL A 75 19.01 -15.77 -19.89
N GLN A 76 20.27 -15.33 -19.88
CA GLN A 76 20.63 -13.91 -19.72
C GLN A 76 20.25 -13.06 -20.95
N GLY A 77 20.22 -13.65 -22.15
CA GLY A 77 19.70 -13.02 -23.36
C GLY A 77 18.16 -12.91 -23.34
N ASP A 78 17.48 -13.96 -22.89
CA ASP A 78 16.02 -14.01 -22.79
C ASP A 78 15.48 -13.05 -21.72
N LEU A 79 16.13 -12.98 -20.56
CA LEU A 79 15.82 -12.01 -19.51
C LEU A 79 15.97 -10.56 -20.01
N ARG A 80 16.98 -10.30 -20.86
CA ARG A 80 17.19 -8.98 -21.47
C ARG A 80 16.08 -8.63 -22.46
N ARG A 81 15.71 -9.57 -23.34
CA ARG A 81 14.59 -9.39 -24.28
C ARG A 81 13.27 -9.15 -23.56
N ALA A 82 12.96 -9.96 -22.53
CA ALA A 82 11.76 -9.76 -21.71
C ALA A 82 11.76 -8.40 -20.98
N SER A 83 12.92 -7.92 -20.52
CA SER A 83 13.06 -6.58 -19.94
C SER A 83 12.86 -5.46 -20.97
N GLU A 84 13.37 -5.62 -22.19
CA GLU A 84 13.17 -4.65 -23.28
C GLU A 84 11.71 -4.62 -23.77
N GLU A 85 11.07 -5.78 -23.88
CA GLU A 85 9.64 -5.91 -24.22
C GLU A 85 8.75 -5.30 -23.13
N LYS A 86 9.03 -5.56 -21.85
CA LYS A 86 8.37 -4.90 -20.72
C LYS A 86 8.53 -3.38 -20.76
N ALA A 87 9.72 -2.87 -21.11
CA ALA A 87 9.95 -1.44 -21.25
C ALA A 87 9.14 -0.83 -22.40
N ARG A 88 9.07 -1.50 -23.56
CA ARG A 88 8.23 -1.07 -24.71
C ARG A 88 6.75 -1.06 -24.36
N ALA A 89 6.25 -2.14 -23.77
CA ALA A 89 4.86 -2.25 -23.33
C ALA A 89 4.48 -1.15 -22.31
N LEU A 90 5.39 -0.78 -21.41
CA LEU A 90 5.18 0.32 -20.47
C LEU A 90 5.11 1.70 -21.17
N VAL A 91 5.91 1.92 -22.22
CA VAL A 91 5.85 3.14 -23.03
C VAL A 91 4.53 3.21 -23.82
N GLU A 92 4.12 2.11 -24.44
CA GLU A 92 2.84 2.02 -25.18
C GLU A 92 1.62 2.19 -24.26
N PHE A 93 1.65 1.59 -23.07
CA PHE A 93 0.62 1.79 -22.04
C PHE A 93 0.52 3.25 -21.58
N ASN A 94 1.66 3.92 -21.36
CA ASN A 94 1.65 5.34 -21.00
C ASN A 94 1.20 6.24 -22.15
N ALA A 95 1.57 5.94 -23.40
CA ALA A 95 1.13 6.68 -24.57
C ALA A 95 -0.39 6.53 -24.80
N THR A 96 -0.93 5.31 -24.69
CA THR A 96 -2.38 5.07 -24.79
C THR A 96 -3.16 5.72 -23.64
N LYS A 97 -2.65 5.68 -22.41
CA LYS A 97 -3.22 6.40 -21.26
C LYS A 97 -3.27 7.92 -21.50
N GLN A 98 -2.19 8.51 -22.01
CA GLN A 98 -2.15 9.94 -22.35
C GLN A 98 -3.13 10.30 -23.48
N ALA A 99 -3.17 9.50 -24.55
CA ALA A 99 -4.10 9.69 -25.66
C ALA A 99 -5.57 9.60 -25.21
N LEU A 100 -5.89 8.68 -24.28
CA LEU A 100 -7.22 8.59 -23.68
C LEU A 100 -7.54 9.83 -22.82
N SER A 101 -6.60 10.33 -22.00
CA SER A 101 -6.80 11.57 -21.22
C SER A 101 -7.10 12.76 -22.14
N GLN A 102 -6.23 13.01 -23.13
CA GLN A 102 -6.41 14.09 -24.10
C GLN A 102 -7.71 13.96 -24.90
N ARG A 103 -8.13 12.73 -25.24
CA ARG A 103 -9.41 12.49 -25.91
C ARG A 103 -10.60 12.81 -25.00
N MET A 104 -10.57 12.36 -23.75
CA MET A 104 -11.62 12.63 -22.75
C MET A 104 -11.72 14.13 -22.43
N GLU A 105 -10.59 14.80 -22.26
CA GLU A 105 -10.50 16.26 -22.07
C GLU A 105 -11.03 17.02 -23.30
N GLY A 106 -10.65 16.60 -24.50
CA GLY A 106 -11.12 17.20 -25.75
C GLY A 106 -12.61 16.99 -26.03
N GLU A 107 -13.15 15.80 -25.75
CA GLU A 107 -14.58 15.50 -25.86
C GLU A 107 -15.38 16.22 -24.76
N GLY A 108 -14.87 16.27 -23.53
CA GLY A 108 -15.43 17.06 -22.43
C GLY A 108 -15.51 18.55 -22.76
N MET A 109 -14.41 19.14 -23.24
CA MET A 109 -14.36 20.57 -23.61
C MET A 109 -15.28 20.90 -24.79
N ARG A 110 -15.43 20.01 -25.78
CA ARG A 110 -16.45 20.16 -26.84
C ARG A 110 -17.87 20.12 -26.27
N ARG A 111 -18.16 19.18 -25.37
CA ARG A 111 -19.49 19.02 -24.76
C ARG A 111 -19.85 20.23 -23.89
N ILE A 112 -18.90 20.77 -23.13
CA ILE A 112 -19.04 22.00 -22.35
C ILE A 112 -19.42 23.17 -23.28
N LYS A 113 -18.64 23.42 -24.35
CA LYS A 113 -18.93 24.52 -25.31
C LYS A 113 -20.32 24.40 -25.97
N ILE A 114 -20.77 23.18 -26.28
CA ILE A 114 -22.11 22.93 -26.82
C ILE A 114 -23.19 23.27 -25.79
N LEU A 115 -23.01 22.84 -24.53
CA LEU A 115 -23.96 23.13 -23.44
C LEU A 115 -23.99 24.62 -23.09
N GLU A 116 -22.85 25.30 -23.03
CA GLU A 116 -22.75 26.75 -22.84
C GLU A 116 -23.51 27.51 -23.94
N GLY A 117 -23.31 27.12 -25.21
CA GLY A 117 -24.04 27.70 -26.35
C GLY A 117 -25.55 27.44 -26.29
N ALA A 118 -25.98 26.27 -25.81
CA ALA A 118 -27.40 25.96 -25.59
C ALA A 118 -28.00 26.81 -24.46
N VAL A 119 -27.30 26.96 -23.33
CA VAL A 119 -27.72 27.81 -22.20
C VAL A 119 -27.79 29.28 -22.62
N ALA A 120 -26.84 29.78 -23.40
CA ALA A 120 -26.88 31.15 -23.93
C ALA A 120 -28.11 31.38 -24.82
N LYS A 121 -28.44 30.43 -25.71
CA LYS A 121 -29.65 30.47 -26.55
C LYS A 121 -30.94 30.40 -25.72
N ALA A 122 -30.98 29.56 -24.69
CA ALA A 122 -32.12 29.46 -23.79
C ALA A 122 -32.39 30.79 -23.07
N LYS A 123 -31.34 31.41 -22.49
CA LYS A 123 -31.43 32.74 -21.85
C LYS A 123 -31.83 33.86 -22.81
N GLU A 124 -31.43 33.78 -24.08
CA GLU A 124 -31.89 34.71 -25.12
C GLU A 124 -33.39 34.52 -25.41
N SER A 125 -33.87 33.28 -25.53
CA SER A 125 -35.31 33.01 -25.73
C SER A 125 -36.16 33.38 -24.51
N GLU A 126 -35.64 33.19 -23.29
CA GLU A 126 -36.26 33.62 -22.03
C GLU A 126 -36.40 35.15 -21.99
N ARG A 127 -35.33 35.89 -22.31
CA ARG A 127 -35.40 37.36 -22.40
C ARG A 127 -36.43 37.85 -23.42
N LYS A 128 -36.51 37.23 -24.60
CA LYS A 128 -37.53 37.56 -25.62
C LYS A 128 -38.96 37.24 -25.15
N MET A 129 -39.14 36.14 -24.43
CA MET A 129 -40.44 35.79 -23.84
C MET A 129 -40.85 36.80 -22.75
N LEU A 130 -39.92 37.19 -21.88
CA LEU A 130 -40.13 38.22 -20.85
C LEU A 130 -40.45 39.58 -21.48
N GLU A 131 -39.74 39.98 -22.54
CA GLU A 131 -40.02 41.20 -23.29
C GLU A 131 -41.43 41.18 -23.91
N SER A 132 -41.84 40.05 -24.51
CA SER A 132 -43.19 39.84 -25.02
C SER A 132 -44.27 39.87 -23.93
N LEU A 133 -43.97 39.35 -22.73
CA LEU A 133 -44.86 39.43 -21.57
C LEU A 133 -45.01 40.87 -21.07
N VAL A 134 -43.92 41.64 -21.07
CA VAL A 134 -43.94 43.07 -20.69
C VAL A 134 -44.73 43.89 -21.70
N THR A 135 -44.61 43.65 -23.01
CA THR A 135 -45.40 44.37 -24.02
C THR A 135 -46.88 43.99 -23.94
N GLN A 136 -47.21 42.70 -23.76
CA GLN A 136 -48.60 42.25 -23.56
C GLN A 136 -49.21 42.85 -22.27
N THR A 137 -48.44 42.94 -21.19
CA THR A 137 -48.89 43.56 -19.93
C THR A 137 -49.20 45.04 -20.12
N LYS A 138 -48.33 45.79 -20.81
CA LYS A 138 -48.58 47.20 -21.15
C LYS A 138 -49.82 47.41 -22.03
N GLN A 139 -50.08 46.51 -22.99
CA GLN A 139 -51.31 46.55 -23.80
C GLN A 139 -52.55 46.29 -22.94
N LEU A 140 -52.49 45.32 -22.02
CA LEU A 140 -53.58 45.03 -21.09
C LEU A 140 -53.85 46.21 -20.13
N GLU A 141 -52.81 46.88 -19.65
CA GLU A 141 -52.94 48.11 -18.85
C GLU A 141 -53.60 49.25 -19.64
N GLY A 142 -53.22 49.46 -20.90
CA GLY A 142 -53.85 50.44 -21.79
C GLY A 142 -55.35 50.17 -22.00
N THR A 143 -55.70 48.97 -22.46
CA THR A 143 -57.12 48.58 -22.66
C THR A 143 -57.95 48.61 -21.37
N LYS A 144 -57.33 48.41 -20.21
CA LYS A 144 -57.99 48.57 -18.90
C LYS A 144 -58.30 50.03 -18.58
N ILE A 145 -57.42 50.97 -18.94
CA ILE A 145 -57.67 52.42 -18.79
C ILE A 145 -58.83 52.83 -19.70
N GLU A 146 -58.76 52.50 -20.99
CA GLU A 146 -59.82 52.78 -21.98
C GLU A 146 -61.19 52.22 -21.54
N LEU A 147 -61.21 51.02 -20.94
CA LEU A 147 -62.43 50.42 -20.39
C LEU A 147 -63.00 51.19 -19.19
N GLU A 148 -62.16 51.72 -18.29
CA GLU A 148 -62.63 52.55 -17.17
C GLU A 148 -63.09 53.93 -17.62
N GLU A 149 -62.46 54.51 -18.65
CA GLU A 149 -62.91 55.73 -19.32
C GLU A 149 -64.29 55.54 -19.97
N ALA A 150 -64.49 54.47 -20.74
CA ALA A 150 -65.80 54.14 -21.32
C ALA A 150 -66.87 53.89 -20.23
N LYS A 151 -66.52 53.28 -19.09
CA LYS A 151 -67.43 53.13 -17.94
C LYS A 151 -67.75 54.45 -17.24
N LEU A 152 -66.86 55.44 -17.27
CA LEU A 152 -67.13 56.80 -16.79
C LEU A 152 -68.07 57.53 -17.76
N GLU A 153 -67.83 57.45 -19.05
CA GLU A 153 -68.69 58.04 -20.09
C GLU A 153 -70.11 57.45 -20.07
N ILE A 154 -70.25 56.13 -19.99
CA ILE A 154 -71.57 55.47 -19.85
C ILE A 154 -72.32 55.94 -18.59
N ARG A 155 -71.62 56.21 -17.48
CA ARG A 155 -72.24 56.78 -16.27
C ARG A 155 -72.71 58.21 -16.51
N ASN A 156 -71.88 59.05 -17.12
CA ASN A 156 -72.21 60.45 -17.45
C ASN A 156 -73.41 60.55 -18.41
N LEU A 157 -73.45 59.70 -19.46
CA LEU A 157 -74.58 59.62 -20.39
C LEU A 157 -75.87 59.17 -19.69
N ARG A 158 -75.81 58.18 -18.79
CA ARG A 158 -76.97 57.73 -17.99
C ARG A 158 -77.46 58.80 -17.02
N GLU A 159 -76.58 59.62 -16.46
CA GLU A 159 -76.96 60.75 -15.61
C GLU A 159 -77.59 61.89 -16.42
N SER A 160 -77.03 62.19 -17.60
CA SER A 160 -77.61 63.16 -18.55
C SER A 160 -79.01 62.76 -19.02
N ILE A 161 -79.20 61.48 -19.39
CA ILE A 161 -80.52 60.93 -19.74
C ILE A 161 -81.49 61.08 -18.56
N ARG A 162 -81.08 60.75 -17.33
CA ARG A 162 -81.92 60.89 -16.13
C ARG A 162 -82.32 62.35 -15.87
N GLY A 163 -81.46 63.32 -16.16
CA GLY A 163 -81.77 64.75 -16.08
C GLY A 163 -82.81 65.21 -17.11
N LEU A 164 -82.75 64.66 -18.33
CA LEU A 164 -83.72 64.91 -19.40
C LEU A 164 -85.07 64.22 -19.12
N GLU A 165 -85.06 62.98 -18.60
CA GLU A 165 -86.27 62.27 -18.18
C GLU A 165 -86.96 62.96 -17.00
N GLY A 166 -86.17 63.50 -16.05
CA GLY A 166 -86.68 64.30 -14.93
C GLY A 166 -87.35 65.62 -15.34
N SER A 167 -87.09 66.11 -16.56
CA SER A 167 -87.72 67.31 -17.13
C SER A 167 -88.82 67.03 -18.16
N ALA A 168 -89.00 65.76 -18.57
CA ALA A 168 -90.02 65.34 -19.55
C ALA A 168 -91.33 64.77 -18.93
N SER A 169 -91.47 64.75 -17.60
CA SER A 169 -92.64 64.18 -16.93
C SER A 169 -93.82 65.18 -16.80
N ARG A 170 -94.63 65.31 -17.86
CA ARG A 170 -96.01 65.83 -17.76
C ARG A 170 -96.97 64.85 -18.46
N PRO A 171 -97.87 64.17 -17.74
CA PRO A 171 -98.79 63.20 -18.35
C PRO A 171 -99.94 63.94 -19.06
N SER A 172 -99.92 63.92 -20.39
CA SER A 172 -101.07 64.38 -21.18
C SER A 172 -102.15 63.30 -21.19
N ARG A 173 -103.33 63.61 -20.65
CA ARG A 173 -104.55 62.79 -20.73
C ARG A 173 -105.72 63.65 -21.18
N ASN A 174 -106.76 62.97 -21.67
CA ASN A 174 -108.14 63.43 -21.91
C ASN A 174 -108.44 63.95 -23.34
N LEU A 175 -109.05 63.07 -24.14
CA LEU A 175 -110.01 63.45 -25.18
C LEU A 175 -111.09 62.36 -25.29
N GLU A 176 -112.16 62.46 -24.49
CA GLU A 176 -113.30 61.52 -24.57
C GLU A 176 -114.65 62.21 -24.28
N ARG A 177 -115.34 62.52 -25.38
CA ARG A 177 -116.80 62.43 -25.68
C ARG A 177 -117.80 62.19 -24.53
N TYR A 178 -118.88 63.00 -24.46
CA TYR A 178 -120.31 62.63 -24.30
C TYR A 178 -121.14 63.94 -24.50
N LEU A 179 -122.01 64.15 -25.51
CA LEU A 179 -123.29 63.53 -25.94
C LEU A 179 -124.45 63.64 -24.93
N GLU A 180 -125.44 64.51 -25.24
CA GLU A 180 -126.89 64.25 -25.07
C GLU A 180 -127.81 65.42 -25.53
N LYS A 181 -128.82 65.12 -26.37
CA LYS A 181 -130.23 65.63 -26.45
C LYS A 181 -130.79 65.87 -27.87
N PRO A 182 -132.12 65.71 -28.09
CA PRO A 182 -132.60 64.98 -29.27
C PRO A 182 -133.71 65.65 -30.13
N VAL A 183 -133.79 65.16 -31.38
CA VAL A 183 -134.98 64.83 -32.20
C VAL A 183 -136.15 65.83 -32.32
N SER A 184 -136.39 66.26 -33.56
CA SER A 184 -137.70 66.55 -34.17
C SER A 184 -137.53 66.49 -35.70
N LEU A 185 -137.79 65.35 -36.33
CA LEU A 185 -139.06 65.01 -36.98
C LEU A 185 -139.41 65.93 -38.17
N ASP A 186 -138.84 65.66 -39.34
CA ASP A 186 -139.39 66.15 -40.61
C ASP A 186 -139.19 65.15 -41.77
N SER A 187 -140.23 64.97 -42.60
CA SER A 187 -140.39 63.83 -43.51
C SER A 187 -139.59 63.93 -44.82
N CYS A 188 -138.67 64.88 -44.93
CA CYS A 188 -137.72 65.02 -46.04
C CYS A 188 -136.24 64.94 -45.60
N GLN A 189 -135.94 64.76 -44.31
CA GLN A 189 -134.56 64.59 -43.82
C GLN A 189 -133.98 63.19 -44.10
N SER A 190 -134.84 62.22 -44.45
CA SER A 190 -134.47 60.81 -44.66
C SER A 190 -133.32 60.62 -45.65
N ASP A 191 -133.29 61.38 -46.74
CA ASP A 191 -132.31 61.18 -47.81
C ASP A 191 -130.94 61.77 -47.44
N GLU A 192 -130.90 62.90 -46.74
CA GLU A 192 -129.66 63.47 -46.21
C GLU A 192 -129.09 62.65 -45.05
N GLU A 193 -129.96 62.06 -44.21
CA GLU A 193 -129.56 61.12 -43.18
C GLU A 193 -129.08 59.80 -43.78
N LEU A 194 -129.71 59.28 -44.84
CA LEU A 194 -129.23 58.12 -45.59
C LEU A 194 -127.87 58.37 -46.25
N VAL A 195 -127.61 59.58 -46.78
CA VAL A 195 -126.28 59.94 -47.32
C VAL A 195 -125.23 60.02 -46.21
N ARG A 196 -125.56 60.63 -45.05
CA ARG A 196 -124.69 60.66 -43.86
C ARG A 196 -124.38 59.26 -43.35
N LEU A 197 -125.41 58.42 -43.13
CA LEU A 197 -125.27 57.01 -42.71
C LEU A 197 -124.46 56.19 -43.72
N ARG A 198 -124.57 56.42 -45.03
CA ARG A 198 -123.73 55.76 -46.04
C ARG A 198 -122.26 56.21 -45.98
N SER A 199 -121.99 57.48 -45.67
CA SER A 199 -120.61 57.95 -45.47
C SER A 199 -120.01 57.44 -44.16
N GLU A 200 -120.79 57.41 -43.08
CA GLU A 200 -120.39 56.86 -41.78
C GLU A 200 -120.17 55.34 -41.86
N LEU A 201 -121.04 54.59 -42.54
CA LEU A 201 -120.83 53.16 -42.82
C LEU A 201 -119.55 52.92 -43.61
N ARG A 202 -119.22 53.75 -44.61
CA ARG A 202 -117.96 53.63 -45.36
C ARG A 202 -116.75 53.89 -44.46
N LEU A 203 -116.80 54.92 -43.61
CA LEU A 203 -115.74 55.22 -42.65
C LEU A 203 -115.61 54.12 -41.57
N ALA A 204 -116.72 53.50 -41.16
CA ALA A 204 -116.72 52.37 -40.24
C ALA A 204 -116.08 51.13 -40.87
N ILE A 205 -116.38 50.81 -42.14
CA ILE A 205 -115.72 49.73 -42.89
C ILE A 205 -114.22 50.03 -43.07
N GLU A 206 -113.85 51.26 -43.45
CA GLU A 206 -112.43 51.64 -43.59
C GLU A 206 -111.68 51.59 -42.24
N ALA A 207 -112.36 51.93 -41.13
CA ALA A 207 -111.83 51.80 -39.78
C ALA A 207 -111.73 50.33 -39.34
N GLU A 208 -112.68 49.48 -39.72
CA GLU A 208 -112.65 48.03 -39.48
C GLU A 208 -111.49 47.38 -40.26
N GLU A 209 -111.28 47.73 -41.53
CA GLU A 209 -110.15 47.26 -42.34
C GLU A 209 -108.80 47.70 -41.75
N LYS A 210 -108.68 48.96 -41.29
CA LYS A 210 -107.49 49.45 -40.58
C LYS A 210 -107.27 48.74 -39.24
N ASN A 211 -108.34 48.48 -38.48
CA ASN A 211 -108.27 47.74 -37.22
C ASN A 211 -107.87 46.28 -37.47
N LYS A 212 -108.45 45.61 -38.46
CA LYS A 212 -108.08 44.26 -38.87
C LYS A 212 -106.60 44.20 -39.26
N LYS A 213 -106.11 45.15 -40.07
CA LYS A 213 -104.68 45.24 -40.40
C LYS A 213 -103.82 45.43 -39.14
N ALA A 214 -104.21 46.31 -38.23
CA ALA A 214 -103.49 46.49 -36.96
C ALA A 214 -103.50 45.23 -36.07
N MET A 215 -104.59 44.46 -36.07
CA MET A 215 -104.67 43.16 -35.40
C MET A 215 -103.80 42.08 -36.08
N ASP A 216 -103.74 42.06 -37.41
CA ASP A 216 -102.87 41.17 -38.18
C ASP A 216 -101.39 41.53 -37.94
N ASP A 217 -101.02 42.81 -38.01
CA ASP A 217 -99.68 43.34 -37.71
C ASP A 217 -99.27 43.01 -36.25
N LEU A 218 -100.19 43.16 -35.28
CA LEU A 218 -99.99 42.74 -33.89
C LEU A 218 -99.80 41.21 -33.77
N ALA A 219 -100.57 40.41 -34.51
CA ALA A 219 -100.43 38.97 -34.52
C ALA A 219 -99.11 38.51 -35.15
N PHE A 220 -98.58 39.23 -36.15
CA PHE A 220 -97.22 39.02 -36.66
C PHE A 220 -96.15 39.37 -35.62
N ALA A 221 -96.23 40.55 -34.98
CA ALA A 221 -95.29 40.95 -33.94
C ALA A 221 -95.28 39.96 -32.74
N LEU A 222 -96.45 39.48 -32.31
CA LEU A 222 -96.55 38.47 -31.25
C LEU A 222 -95.95 37.11 -31.66
N LYS A 223 -96.11 36.68 -32.92
CA LYS A 223 -95.45 35.48 -33.45
C LYS A 223 -93.94 35.65 -33.47
N GLU A 224 -93.44 36.79 -33.96
CA GLU A 224 -92.01 37.12 -34.01
C GLU A 224 -91.40 37.07 -32.61
N VAL A 225 -91.93 37.84 -31.65
CA VAL A 225 -91.51 37.84 -30.24
C VAL A 225 -91.58 36.44 -29.61
N THR A 226 -92.60 35.63 -29.95
CA THR A 226 -92.70 34.24 -29.48
C THR A 226 -91.61 33.35 -30.08
N THR A 227 -91.29 33.51 -31.37
CA THR A 227 -90.19 32.76 -32.00
C THR A 227 -88.82 33.20 -31.49
N GLU A 228 -88.59 34.49 -31.30
CA GLU A 228 -87.35 35.02 -30.71
C GLU A 228 -87.19 34.55 -29.27
N MET A 229 -88.24 34.61 -28.43
CA MET A 229 -88.22 34.09 -27.06
C MET A 229 -87.85 32.60 -27.05
N ASN A 230 -88.41 31.79 -27.95
CA ASN A 230 -88.09 30.37 -28.04
C ASN A 230 -86.66 30.13 -28.53
N GLN A 231 -86.17 30.90 -29.51
CA GLN A 231 -84.77 30.84 -29.97
C GLN A 231 -83.79 31.26 -28.87
N LEU A 232 -84.09 32.32 -28.11
CA LEU A 232 -83.29 32.76 -26.97
C LEU A 232 -83.30 31.71 -25.85
N LYS A 233 -84.44 31.07 -25.57
CA LYS A 233 -84.53 29.96 -24.61
C LYS A 233 -83.71 28.74 -25.06
N GLN A 234 -83.71 28.41 -26.35
CA GLN A 234 -82.86 27.35 -26.90
C GLN A 234 -81.37 27.72 -26.77
N LYS A 235 -80.98 28.94 -27.16
CA LYS A 235 -79.60 29.44 -27.01
C LYS A 235 -79.14 29.45 -25.55
N LEU A 236 -80.01 29.83 -24.62
CA LEU A 236 -79.73 29.77 -23.18
C LEU A 236 -79.56 28.32 -22.70
N SER A 237 -80.34 27.38 -23.22
CA SER A 237 -80.18 25.96 -22.90
C SER A 237 -78.88 25.37 -23.44
N THR A 238 -78.44 25.78 -24.65
CA THR A 238 -77.16 25.30 -25.22
C THR A 238 -75.99 25.90 -24.45
N THR A 239 -75.97 27.23 -24.22
CA THR A 239 -74.88 27.86 -23.45
C THR A 239 -74.81 27.38 -22.01
N GLN A 240 -75.94 27.08 -21.37
CA GLN A 240 -75.97 26.44 -20.06
C GLN A 240 -75.33 25.04 -20.11
N SER A 241 -75.64 24.22 -21.11
CA SER A 241 -75.04 22.90 -21.25
C SER A 241 -73.52 22.95 -21.55
N GLU A 242 -73.08 23.89 -22.39
CA GLU A 242 -71.66 24.12 -22.70
C GLU A 242 -70.87 24.62 -21.46
N LEU A 243 -71.52 25.46 -20.65
CA LEU A 243 -70.97 25.94 -19.39
C LEU A 243 -70.87 24.83 -18.33
N ASP A 244 -71.79 23.87 -18.31
CA ASP A 244 -71.70 22.71 -17.41
C ASP A 244 -70.71 21.64 -17.91
N THR A 245 -70.53 21.45 -19.22
CA THR A 245 -69.45 20.57 -19.75
C THR A 245 -68.06 21.16 -19.49
N THR A 246 -67.86 22.45 -19.76
CA THR A 246 -66.56 23.11 -19.49
C THR A 246 -66.21 23.17 -18.00
N ARG A 247 -67.22 23.26 -17.10
CA ARG A 247 -67.02 23.06 -15.65
C ARG A 247 -66.54 21.65 -15.31
N ALA A 248 -67.16 20.61 -15.89
CA ALA A 248 -66.75 19.23 -15.64
C ALA A 248 -65.32 18.95 -16.14
N GLU A 249 -64.94 19.49 -17.31
CA GLU A 249 -63.57 19.42 -17.84
C GLU A 249 -62.55 20.15 -16.96
N ALA A 250 -62.92 21.31 -16.40
CA ALA A 250 -62.08 22.06 -15.47
C ALA A 250 -61.86 21.30 -14.15
N ASP A 251 -62.90 20.67 -13.59
CA ASP A 251 -62.78 19.85 -12.38
C ASP A 251 -61.99 18.55 -12.62
N GLN A 252 -62.17 17.91 -13.78
CA GLN A 252 -61.34 16.77 -14.20
C GLN A 252 -59.85 17.16 -14.32
N SER A 253 -59.57 18.31 -14.95
CA SER A 253 -58.20 18.84 -15.09
C SER A 253 -57.58 19.15 -13.73
N LYS A 254 -58.35 19.75 -12.81
CA LYS A 254 -57.94 20.04 -11.43
C LYS A 254 -57.67 18.78 -10.62
N LEU A 255 -58.45 17.71 -10.81
CA LEU A 255 -58.19 16.41 -10.20
C LEU A 255 -56.88 15.80 -10.74
N MET A 256 -56.67 15.82 -12.06
CA MET A 256 -55.43 15.35 -12.69
C MET A 256 -54.19 16.12 -12.22
N LEU A 257 -54.28 17.44 -12.04
CA LEU A 257 -53.20 18.24 -11.47
C LEU A 257 -52.89 17.88 -10.02
N ARG A 258 -53.91 17.56 -9.21
CA ARG A 258 -53.72 17.10 -7.82
C ARG A 258 -53.05 15.74 -7.76
N THR A 259 -53.57 14.74 -8.47
CA THR A 259 -53.00 13.38 -8.46
C THR A 259 -51.59 13.32 -9.05
N THR A 260 -51.29 14.13 -10.07
CA THR A 260 -49.92 14.26 -10.57
C THR A 260 -49.00 15.02 -9.62
N GLY A 261 -49.50 16.04 -8.91
CA GLY A 261 -48.78 16.72 -7.84
C GLY A 261 -48.42 15.79 -6.68
N GLU A 262 -49.37 15.03 -6.16
CA GLU A 262 -49.18 14.00 -5.12
C GLU A 262 -48.15 12.95 -5.57
N ARG A 263 -48.25 12.45 -6.82
CA ARG A 263 -47.29 11.51 -7.39
C ARG A 263 -45.88 12.12 -7.50
N LEU A 264 -45.76 13.40 -7.86
CA LEU A 264 -44.46 14.10 -7.90
C LEU A 264 -43.88 14.29 -6.50
N GLN A 265 -44.70 14.59 -5.49
CA GLN A 265 -44.25 14.68 -4.10
C GLN A 265 -43.66 13.35 -3.61
N VAL A 266 -44.34 12.22 -3.83
CA VAL A 266 -43.82 10.88 -3.47
C VAL A 266 -42.49 10.58 -4.17
N VAL A 267 -42.32 10.98 -5.43
CA VAL A 267 -41.06 10.80 -6.18
C VAL A 267 -39.94 11.69 -5.60
N LEU A 268 -40.24 12.90 -5.14
CA LEU A 268 -39.27 13.77 -4.48
C LEU A 268 -38.84 13.20 -3.11
N GLU A 269 -39.78 12.72 -2.30
CA GLU A 269 -39.51 12.09 -1.00
C GLU A 269 -38.62 10.84 -1.16
N GLU A 270 -38.91 9.97 -2.14
CA GLU A 270 -38.08 8.79 -2.44
C GLU A 270 -36.70 9.16 -3.01
N ALA A 271 -36.60 10.20 -3.84
CA ALA A 271 -35.32 10.70 -4.34
C ALA A 271 -34.45 11.27 -3.20
N GLU A 272 -35.05 11.97 -2.24
CA GLU A 272 -34.34 12.47 -1.06
C GLU A 272 -33.92 11.33 -0.11
N ARG A 273 -34.78 10.32 0.08
CA ARG A 273 -34.43 9.09 0.81
C ARG A 273 -33.23 8.37 0.20
N LEU A 274 -33.23 8.21 -1.13
CA LEU A 274 -32.11 7.59 -1.87
C LEU A 274 -30.83 8.43 -1.80
N ARG A 275 -30.94 9.77 -1.80
CA ARG A 275 -29.80 10.67 -1.59
C ARG A 275 -29.18 10.45 -0.21
N LEU A 276 -29.99 10.39 0.85
CA LEU A 276 -29.51 10.13 2.21
C LEU A 276 -28.86 8.75 2.34
N GLU A 277 -29.43 7.70 1.73
CA GLU A 277 -28.84 6.35 1.69
C GLU A 277 -27.48 6.33 0.95
N ALA A 278 -27.32 7.14 -0.09
CA ALA A 278 -26.05 7.33 -0.79
C ALA A 278 -25.02 8.11 0.07
N ASP A 279 -25.44 9.19 0.73
CA ASP A 279 -24.60 9.99 1.63
C ASP A 279 -24.09 9.14 2.82
N GLU A 280 -24.97 8.34 3.44
CA GLU A 280 -24.61 7.36 4.49
C GLU A 280 -23.62 6.31 3.98
N SER A 281 -23.83 5.80 2.76
CA SER A 281 -22.92 4.83 2.13
C SER A 281 -21.53 5.42 1.89
N VAL A 282 -21.45 6.68 1.44
CA VAL A 282 -20.18 7.40 1.28
C VAL A 282 -19.47 7.57 2.62
N VAL A 283 -20.17 7.99 3.68
CA VAL A 283 -19.59 8.10 5.03
C VAL A 283 -19.06 6.75 5.54
N ALA A 284 -19.79 5.66 5.32
CA ALA A 284 -19.35 4.31 5.71
C ALA A 284 -18.11 3.83 4.93
N TRP A 285 -18.02 4.14 3.64
CA TRP A 285 -16.82 3.85 2.83
C TRP A 285 -15.62 4.69 3.26
N ASN A 286 -15.79 5.99 3.48
CA ASN A 286 -14.72 6.88 3.96
C ASN A 286 -14.19 6.43 5.33
N ALA A 287 -15.06 5.98 6.24
CA ALA A 287 -14.64 5.43 7.53
C ALA A 287 -13.78 4.16 7.38
N LYS A 288 -14.11 3.30 6.41
CA LYS A 288 -13.35 2.09 6.10
C LYS A 288 -12.02 2.39 5.41
N GLU A 289 -12.00 3.35 4.48
CA GLU A 289 -10.80 3.84 3.81
C GLU A 289 -9.81 4.45 4.82
N ASN A 290 -10.29 5.31 5.73
CA ASN A 290 -9.49 5.83 6.84
C ASN A 290 -8.90 4.71 7.72
N GLY A 291 -9.66 3.63 7.96
CA GLY A 291 -9.16 2.44 8.63
C GLY A 291 -7.99 1.79 7.89
N PHE A 292 -8.09 1.60 6.58
CA PHE A 292 -6.99 1.06 5.76
C PHE A 292 -5.77 1.99 5.69
N ILE A 293 -5.99 3.30 5.53
CA ILE A 293 -4.92 4.30 5.52
C ILE A 293 -4.16 4.28 6.85
N ASN A 294 -4.85 4.15 7.98
CA ASN A 294 -4.21 4.04 9.29
C ASN A 294 -3.40 2.73 9.44
N CYS A 295 -3.93 1.59 8.99
CA CYS A 295 -3.16 0.34 8.97
C CYS A 295 -1.91 0.44 8.08
N MET A 296 -2.01 1.10 6.93
CA MET A 296 -0.89 1.32 6.02
C MET A 296 0.19 2.20 6.67
N LYS A 297 -0.20 3.33 7.28
CA LYS A 297 0.72 4.22 8.02
C LYS A 297 1.45 3.49 9.15
N VAL A 298 0.74 2.73 9.98
CA VAL A 298 1.38 1.95 11.06
C VAL A 298 2.36 0.93 10.48
N SER A 299 2.03 0.27 9.37
CA SER A 299 2.96 -0.66 8.71
C SER A 299 4.17 0.05 8.08
N GLU A 300 4.03 1.28 7.58
CA GLU A 300 5.13 2.11 7.07
C GLU A 300 6.05 2.58 8.22
N GLU A 301 5.47 3.00 9.35
CA GLU A 301 6.18 3.34 10.58
C GLU A 301 6.95 2.13 11.14
N GLU A 302 6.34 0.95 11.18
CA GLU A 302 7.01 -0.30 11.57
C GLU A 302 8.15 -0.66 10.61
N MET A 303 7.95 -0.51 9.29
CA MET A 303 8.98 -0.76 8.28
C MET A 303 10.19 0.17 8.44
N THR A 304 9.96 1.48 8.62
CA THR A 304 11.04 2.45 8.82
C THR A 304 11.80 2.21 10.12
N LYS A 305 11.10 1.81 11.19
CA LYS A 305 11.75 1.38 12.45
C LYS A 305 12.63 0.15 12.24
N LEU A 306 12.14 -0.89 11.56
CA LEU A 306 12.93 -2.10 11.27
C LEU A 306 14.13 -1.80 10.35
N GLN A 307 14.00 -0.86 9.41
CA GLN A 307 15.13 -0.38 8.61
C GLN A 307 16.19 0.33 9.46
N GLN A 308 15.77 1.17 10.41
CA GLN A 308 16.69 1.86 11.33
C GLN A 308 17.40 0.88 12.28
N GLU A 309 16.68 -0.11 12.83
CA GLU A 309 17.27 -1.16 13.66
C GLU A 309 18.27 -2.02 12.87
N ASN A 310 17.93 -2.38 11.61
CA ASN A 310 18.83 -3.11 10.71
C ASN A 310 20.11 -2.30 10.43
N TYR A 311 19.99 -1.02 10.09
CA TYR A 311 21.13 -0.12 9.90
C TYR A 311 22.05 -0.06 11.15
N GLY A 312 21.46 0.04 12.35
CA GLY A 312 22.22 0.00 13.61
C GLY A 312 22.95 -1.33 13.84
N LEU A 313 22.30 -2.46 13.55
CA LEU A 313 22.93 -3.79 13.64
C LEU A 313 24.08 -3.95 12.65
N VAL A 314 23.90 -3.49 11.41
CA VAL A 314 24.92 -3.50 10.35
C VAL A 314 26.14 -2.69 10.74
N GLU A 315 25.93 -1.48 11.28
CA GLU A 315 27.01 -0.62 11.74
C GLU A 315 27.74 -1.23 12.95
N SER A 316 27.02 -1.84 13.89
CA SER A 316 27.65 -2.60 14.98
C SER A 316 28.48 -3.80 14.47
N GLN A 317 28.02 -4.48 13.41
CA GLN A 317 28.77 -5.55 12.77
C GLN A 317 30.01 -5.03 12.03
N ARG A 318 29.95 -3.84 11.41
CA ARG A 318 31.11 -3.17 10.80
C ARG A 318 32.18 -2.89 11.85
N ILE A 319 31.81 -2.26 12.96
CA ILE A 319 32.70 -1.93 14.08
C ILE A 319 33.33 -3.21 14.66
N ALA A 320 32.54 -4.25 14.94
CA ALA A 320 33.05 -5.52 15.48
C ALA A 320 34.04 -6.22 14.53
N ARG A 321 33.84 -6.11 13.20
CA ARG A 321 34.81 -6.61 12.21
C ARG A 321 36.11 -5.82 12.23
N GLU A 322 36.04 -4.49 12.36
CA GLU A 322 37.22 -3.61 12.45
C GLU A 322 38.00 -3.79 13.75
N GLU A 323 37.33 -4.09 14.86
CA GLU A 323 37.99 -4.51 16.10
C GLU A 323 38.65 -5.90 15.93
N THR A 324 37.97 -6.84 15.26
CA THR A 324 38.53 -8.17 14.97
C THR A 324 39.77 -8.11 14.06
N THR A 325 39.84 -7.17 13.11
CA THR A 325 41.07 -6.96 12.31
C THR A 325 42.18 -6.30 13.13
N LYS A 326 41.88 -5.22 13.89
CA LYS A 326 42.85 -4.59 14.81
C LYS A 326 43.47 -5.59 15.80
N LEU A 327 42.64 -6.41 16.46
CA LEU A 327 43.11 -7.45 17.38
C LEU A 327 43.99 -8.50 16.68
N ARG A 328 43.64 -8.89 15.45
CA ARG A 328 44.44 -9.81 14.65
C ARG A 328 45.81 -9.22 14.31
N ASP A 329 45.88 -7.93 14.01
CA ASP A 329 47.14 -7.26 13.65
C ASP A 329 48.03 -7.03 14.88
N ILE A 330 47.45 -6.67 16.03
CA ILE A 330 48.16 -6.68 17.32
C ILE A 330 48.71 -8.08 17.63
N MET A 331 47.92 -9.14 17.39
CA MET A 331 48.38 -10.52 17.62
C MET A 331 49.50 -10.94 16.67
N LYS A 332 49.47 -10.52 15.39
CA LYS A 332 50.60 -10.72 14.45
C LYS A 332 51.86 -10.01 14.94
N GLN A 333 51.73 -8.76 15.40
CA GLN A 333 52.85 -7.98 15.93
C GLN A 333 53.46 -8.68 17.15
N ALA A 334 52.65 -9.02 18.14
CA ALA A 334 53.10 -9.75 19.34
C ALA A 334 53.77 -11.09 19.02
N LEU A 335 53.28 -11.82 18.00
CA LEU A 335 53.93 -13.04 17.51
C LEU A 335 55.30 -12.74 16.87
N SER A 336 55.42 -11.67 16.07
CA SER A 336 56.70 -11.27 15.46
C SER A 336 57.74 -10.81 16.51
N GLU A 337 57.30 -10.06 17.52
CA GLU A 337 58.14 -9.64 18.64
C GLU A 337 58.58 -10.86 19.46
N ALA A 338 57.67 -11.81 19.72
CA ALA A 338 58.01 -13.06 20.40
C ALA A 338 59.01 -13.93 19.59
N THR A 339 58.95 -13.94 18.25
CA THR A 339 59.96 -14.62 17.43
C THR A 339 61.34 -13.94 17.53
N VAL A 340 61.40 -12.60 17.49
CA VAL A 340 62.67 -11.86 17.65
C VAL A 340 63.29 -12.10 19.04
N VAL A 341 62.48 -12.09 20.10
CA VAL A 341 62.95 -12.42 21.46
C VAL A 341 63.45 -13.87 21.56
N LYS A 342 62.80 -14.81 20.89
CA LYS A 342 63.24 -16.21 20.84
C LYS A 342 64.58 -16.36 20.11
N GLU A 343 64.79 -15.65 19.00
CA GLU A 343 66.04 -15.64 18.25
C GLU A 343 67.18 -15.01 19.06
N ALA A 344 66.94 -13.86 19.70
CA ALA A 344 67.90 -13.21 20.59
C ALA A 344 68.31 -14.10 21.78
N LEU A 345 67.34 -14.83 22.36
CA LEU A 345 67.60 -15.81 23.43
C LEU A 345 68.46 -16.98 22.96
N GLU A 346 68.29 -17.43 21.71
CA GLU A 346 69.09 -18.53 21.15
C GLU A 346 70.53 -18.08 20.82
N ILE A 347 70.70 -16.85 20.34
CA ILE A 347 72.02 -16.21 20.19
C ILE A 347 72.74 -16.17 21.56
N ALA A 348 72.07 -15.63 22.59
CA ALA A 348 72.64 -15.55 23.94
C ALA A 348 72.98 -16.93 24.55
N ARG A 349 72.20 -17.99 24.23
CA ARG A 349 72.56 -19.37 24.63
C ARG A 349 73.79 -19.88 23.92
N ASN A 350 73.91 -19.67 22.61
CA ASN A 350 75.06 -20.10 21.83
C ASN A 350 76.34 -19.36 22.25
N GLU A 351 76.26 -18.07 22.52
CA GLU A 351 77.36 -17.29 23.10
C GLU A 351 77.76 -17.81 24.49
N ASN A 352 76.79 -18.14 25.35
CA ASN A 352 77.07 -18.72 26.67
C ASN A 352 77.78 -20.09 26.57
N LEU A 353 77.37 -20.94 25.63
CA LEU A 353 78.05 -22.21 25.35
C LEU A 353 79.49 -21.98 24.86
N GLN A 354 79.71 -21.08 23.90
CA GLN A 354 81.06 -20.72 23.42
C GLN A 354 81.96 -20.18 24.53
N LEU A 355 81.43 -19.32 25.41
CA LEU A 355 82.16 -18.80 26.57
C LEU A 355 82.49 -19.91 27.58
N LYS A 356 81.60 -20.89 27.77
CA LYS A 356 81.82 -22.05 28.65
C LYS A 356 82.90 -22.99 28.10
N ASP A 357 82.87 -23.25 26.79
CA ASP A 357 83.88 -24.08 26.13
C ASP A 357 85.26 -23.40 26.21
N LEU A 358 85.34 -22.10 25.89
CA LEU A 358 86.56 -21.29 26.03
C LEU A 358 87.08 -21.26 27.47
N LEU A 359 86.19 -21.15 28.47
CA LEU A 359 86.57 -21.22 29.87
C LEU A 359 87.18 -22.59 30.21
N SER A 360 86.60 -23.68 29.69
CA SER A 360 87.14 -25.03 29.89
C SER A 360 88.52 -25.22 29.24
N ASP A 361 88.77 -24.63 28.07
CA ASP A 361 90.09 -24.62 27.43
C ASP A 361 91.12 -23.84 28.24
N LYS A 362 90.72 -22.71 28.86
CA LYS A 362 91.60 -21.96 29.77
C LYS A 362 91.86 -22.71 31.07
N ASP A 363 90.87 -23.37 31.66
CA ASP A 363 91.06 -24.24 32.82
C ASP A 363 92.00 -25.40 32.51
N ASN A 364 91.89 -26.01 31.32
CA ASN A 364 92.78 -27.07 30.88
C ASN A 364 94.20 -26.55 30.64
N SER A 365 94.35 -25.40 29.98
CA SER A 365 95.64 -24.72 29.81
C SER A 365 96.31 -24.41 31.16
N LEU A 366 95.54 -23.94 32.15
CA LEU A 366 96.02 -23.65 33.51
C LEU A 366 96.45 -24.93 34.23
N LYS A 367 95.71 -26.04 34.08
CA LYS A 367 96.12 -27.36 34.62
C LYS A 367 97.46 -27.81 34.04
N THR A 368 97.67 -27.66 32.72
CA THR A 368 98.95 -27.98 32.07
C THR A 368 100.08 -27.11 32.62
N ILE A 369 99.91 -25.78 32.65
CA ILE A 369 100.91 -24.85 33.23
C ILE A 369 101.24 -25.22 34.69
N LYS A 370 100.25 -25.63 35.48
CA LYS A 370 100.46 -26.09 36.86
C LYS A 370 101.26 -27.41 36.92
N GLN A 371 101.00 -28.36 36.02
CA GLN A 371 101.79 -29.59 35.92
C GLN A 371 103.24 -29.29 35.52
N ASP A 372 103.44 -28.45 34.50
CA ASP A 372 104.76 -28.00 34.06
C ASP A 372 105.52 -27.27 35.17
N TYR A 373 104.84 -26.46 35.99
CA TYR A 373 105.43 -25.79 37.16
C TYR A 373 105.89 -26.78 38.24
N GLU A 374 105.08 -27.81 38.59
CA GLU A 374 105.52 -28.83 39.56
C GLU A 374 106.66 -29.70 38.97
N CYS A 375 106.63 -30.02 37.67
CA CYS A 375 107.75 -30.67 36.98
C CYS A 375 109.02 -29.81 37.03
N LEU A 376 108.92 -28.51 36.77
CA LEU A 376 110.02 -27.56 36.84
C LEU A 376 110.60 -27.52 38.26
N LYS A 377 109.76 -27.45 39.29
CA LYS A 377 110.14 -27.45 40.70
C LYS A 377 110.81 -28.76 41.16
N ILE A 378 110.38 -29.92 40.64
CA ILE A 378 111.06 -31.20 40.85
C ILE A 378 112.44 -31.19 40.17
N SER A 379 112.54 -30.64 38.94
CA SER A 379 113.82 -30.51 38.24
C SER A 379 114.75 -29.49 38.89
N GLU A 380 114.23 -28.40 39.46
CA GLU A 380 114.96 -27.41 40.25
C GLU A 380 115.51 -28.04 41.53
N ALA A 381 114.68 -28.78 42.28
CA ALA A 381 115.14 -29.52 43.46
C ALA A 381 116.26 -30.51 43.10
N SER A 382 116.11 -31.24 41.98
CA SER A 382 117.11 -32.18 41.47
C SER A 382 118.41 -31.48 41.04
N ALA A 383 118.32 -30.31 40.41
CA ALA A 383 119.47 -29.49 40.03
C ALA A 383 120.15 -28.84 41.25
N LEU A 384 119.39 -28.42 42.26
CA LEU A 384 119.92 -27.93 43.52
C LEU A 384 120.63 -29.04 44.31
N ASP A 385 120.14 -30.27 44.26
CA ASP A 385 120.78 -31.42 44.89
C ASP A 385 122.05 -31.84 44.14
N SER A 386 122.07 -31.85 42.81
CA SER A 386 123.31 -32.08 42.06
C SER A 386 124.34 -30.96 42.22
N VAL A 387 123.90 -29.69 42.34
CA VAL A 387 124.80 -28.56 42.70
C VAL A 387 125.35 -28.70 44.12
N LYS A 388 124.56 -29.18 45.10
CA LYS A 388 125.05 -29.52 46.44
C LYS A 388 126.06 -30.67 46.38
N GLU A 389 125.79 -31.71 45.61
CA GLU A 389 126.70 -32.85 45.42
C GLU A 389 128.02 -32.41 44.78
N LEU A 390 127.98 -31.64 43.69
CA LEU A 390 129.17 -31.05 43.06
C LEU A 390 129.93 -30.12 44.02
N LYS A 391 129.23 -29.33 44.85
CA LYS A 391 129.84 -28.51 45.89
C LYS A 391 130.50 -29.36 46.97
N ASN A 392 129.92 -30.50 47.34
CA ASN A 392 130.49 -31.45 48.29
C ASN A 392 131.70 -32.19 47.69
N LEU A 393 131.66 -32.55 46.40
CA LEU A 393 132.80 -33.12 45.67
C LEU A 393 133.94 -32.11 45.53
N LEU A 394 133.63 -30.83 45.27
CA LEU A 394 134.62 -29.74 45.27
C LEU A 394 135.20 -29.50 46.68
N ALA A 395 134.38 -29.60 47.72
CA ALA A 395 134.84 -29.54 49.11
C ALA A 395 135.70 -30.75 49.50
N ALA A 396 135.40 -31.95 48.99
CA ALA A 396 136.21 -33.15 49.18
C ALA A 396 137.54 -33.06 48.41
N ALA A 397 137.53 -32.56 47.17
CA ALA A 397 138.72 -32.33 46.37
C ALA A 397 139.62 -31.22 46.96
N SER A 398 139.04 -30.18 47.56
CA SER A 398 139.81 -29.16 48.29
C SER A 398 140.21 -29.58 49.71
N ALA A 399 139.57 -30.59 50.29
CA ALA A 399 140.04 -31.25 51.52
C ALA A 399 141.21 -32.23 51.29
N SER A 400 141.48 -32.62 50.04
CA SER A 400 142.63 -33.47 49.68
C SER A 400 143.93 -32.72 49.35
N ASP A 401 143.96 -31.38 49.42
CA ASP A 401 145.20 -30.59 49.26
C ASP A 401 145.41 -29.63 50.45
N MET A 402 146.34 -30.00 51.34
CA MET A 402 146.66 -29.27 52.55
C MET A 402 148.00 -28.55 52.44
N LYS A 403 147.99 -27.22 52.21
CA LYS A 403 149.01 -26.32 52.79
C LYS A 403 148.61 -24.84 52.86
N ILE A 404 149.06 -24.22 53.96
CA ILE A 404 149.13 -22.76 54.27
C ILE A 404 147.85 -22.17 54.88
N ALA A 405 148.05 -21.31 55.89
CA ALA A 405 147.06 -20.85 56.86
C ALA A 405 147.12 -19.33 57.10
N SER A 406 146.01 -18.78 57.65
CA SER A 406 145.86 -17.49 58.35
C SER A 406 146.12 -16.18 57.56
N SER A 407 145.41 -15.06 57.77
CA SER A 407 144.40 -14.72 58.80
C SER A 407 143.36 -13.68 58.32
N ASP A 408 142.11 -13.87 58.77
CA ASP A 408 141.09 -12.91 59.24
C ASP A 408 141.09 -11.42 58.80
N ASP A 409 139.93 -10.95 58.33
CA ASP A 409 139.08 -10.04 59.13
C ASP A 409 137.57 -10.26 58.87
N THR A 410 136.76 -9.82 59.83
CA THR A 410 135.32 -10.03 60.08
C THR A 410 134.45 -8.91 59.49
N GLY A 411 133.11 -8.92 59.44
CA GLY A 411 132.00 -9.84 59.79
C GLY A 411 130.72 -9.37 59.04
N SER A 412 129.47 -9.81 59.26
CA SER A 412 128.87 -10.72 60.24
C SER A 412 127.62 -11.42 59.62
N PRO A 413 127.08 -12.51 60.22
CA PRO A 413 126.01 -13.31 59.61
C PRO A 413 124.65 -13.24 60.36
N THR A 414 123.54 -13.54 59.68
CA THR A 414 122.31 -14.16 60.22
C THR A 414 121.24 -14.29 59.11
N LYS A 415 120.27 -15.22 59.12
CA LYS A 415 120.15 -16.56 59.73
C LYS A 415 118.98 -17.27 59.05
N LEU A 416 119.11 -18.58 58.83
CA LEU A 416 118.06 -19.42 58.25
C LEU A 416 116.87 -19.67 59.23
N LYS A 417 115.78 -20.24 58.69
CA LYS A 417 114.73 -21.05 59.35
C LYS A 417 113.51 -20.35 60.02
N SER A 418 112.37 -20.48 59.31
CA SER A 418 111.31 -21.48 59.62
C SER A 418 110.04 -21.08 60.40
N ILE A 419 109.04 -21.97 60.26
CA ILE A 419 107.88 -22.26 61.13
C ILE A 419 106.60 -21.44 60.89
N ILE A 420 105.65 -22.17 60.28
CA ILE A 420 104.20 -22.23 60.53
C ILE A 420 103.68 -21.38 61.69
N LYS A 421 102.63 -20.58 61.43
CA LYS A 421 101.56 -20.38 62.41
C LYS A 421 100.22 -20.06 61.76
N GLU A 422 99.20 -20.80 62.16
CA GLU A 422 97.80 -20.34 62.09
C GLU A 422 97.62 -19.12 63.00
N GLY A 423 96.65 -18.26 62.66
CA GLY A 423 96.37 -17.01 63.37
C GLY A 423 94.94 -16.53 63.12
N THR A 424 93.98 -17.16 63.81
CA THR A 424 92.54 -16.91 63.75
C THR A 424 92.15 -15.49 64.17
N GLY A 425 91.19 -14.83 63.48
CA GLY A 425 90.76 -13.47 63.86
C GLY A 425 89.57 -12.84 63.11
N ARG A 426 88.35 -13.36 63.37
CA ARG A 426 87.00 -12.72 63.29
C ARG A 426 86.63 -11.68 62.22
N GLU A 427 85.44 -11.95 61.63
CA GLU A 427 84.31 -11.02 61.35
C GLU A 427 84.57 -9.60 60.80
N GLY A 428 84.11 -9.37 59.57
CA GLY A 428 83.91 -8.03 59.01
C GLY A 428 82.85 -8.04 57.91
N MET A 429 81.59 -7.79 58.25
CA MET A 429 80.54 -7.52 57.26
C MET A 429 80.85 -6.21 56.52
N ALA A 430 80.94 -6.26 55.18
CA ALA A 430 80.95 -5.07 54.34
C ALA A 430 80.23 -5.32 53.01
N LYS A 431 78.91 -5.12 53.01
CA LYS A 431 78.16 -4.85 51.77
C LYS A 431 78.60 -3.48 51.26
N PHE A 432 78.88 -3.36 49.96
CA PHE A 432 79.15 -2.11 49.26
C PHE A 432 78.52 -2.16 47.86
N PRO A 433 78.11 -1.01 47.29
CA PRO A 433 76.75 -0.56 47.61
C PRO A 433 75.83 -0.40 46.40
N SER A 434 74.55 -0.23 46.70
CA SER A 434 73.53 0.30 45.77
C SER A 434 73.55 1.84 45.78
N GLU A 435 72.79 2.42 44.84
CA GLU A 435 72.33 3.83 44.72
C GLU A 435 73.08 4.77 43.74
N ARG A 436 72.44 5.76 43.08
CA ARG A 436 71.01 6.04 42.72
C ARG A 436 70.91 7.42 42.03
N TRP A 437 70.19 7.55 40.92
CA TRP A 437 69.42 8.74 40.48
C TRP A 437 68.31 8.21 39.53
N THR A 438 66.97 8.39 39.64
CA THR A 438 66.04 9.53 39.90
C THR A 438 66.04 10.59 38.78
N SER A 439 64.92 11.08 38.24
CA SER A 439 63.48 10.93 38.56
C SER A 439 62.65 10.64 37.27
N ASP A 440 61.32 10.80 37.12
CA ASP A 440 60.21 11.33 37.94
C ASP A 440 58.83 10.72 37.54
N SER A 441 57.69 11.37 37.83
CA SER A 441 56.31 11.02 37.40
C SER A 441 55.56 12.22 36.80
N PRO A 442 54.39 12.05 36.14
CA PRO A 442 53.13 11.99 36.90
C PRO A 442 52.07 11.00 36.37
N CYS A 443 51.11 10.68 37.23
CA CYS A 443 50.02 9.73 37.01
C CYS A 443 48.79 10.37 36.35
N ILE A 444 48.07 9.61 35.52
CA ILE A 444 46.59 9.56 35.54
C ILE A 444 46.18 8.08 35.46
N GLY A 445 45.23 7.66 36.29
CA GLY A 445 44.83 6.26 36.44
C GLY A 445 43.36 5.98 36.15
N ASN A 446 42.90 4.82 36.63
CA ASN A 446 41.55 4.24 36.53
C ASN A 446 41.25 3.60 35.14
N GLY A 447 41.16 2.28 34.96
CA GLY A 447 41.37 1.14 35.86
C GLY A 447 40.19 0.15 35.85
N LEU A 448 40.45 -1.15 35.71
CA LEU A 448 39.50 -2.21 36.09
C LEU A 448 40.24 -3.53 36.37
N LYS A 449 39.58 -4.44 37.11
CA LYS A 449 40.17 -5.64 37.73
C LYS A 449 40.09 -6.88 36.83
N ASP A 450 41.13 -7.70 36.87
CA ASP A 450 41.00 -9.15 36.68
C ASP A 450 40.52 -9.82 37.97
N HIS A 451 39.71 -10.87 37.87
CA HIS A 451 39.72 -11.99 38.84
C HIS A 451 39.11 -13.28 38.26
N SER A 452 39.73 -14.41 38.65
CA SER A 452 39.33 -15.81 38.42
C SER A 452 39.48 -16.36 36.99
N GLY A 453 39.87 -17.62 36.77
CA GLY A 453 39.99 -18.73 37.73
C GLY A 453 41.32 -19.48 37.72
N SER A 454 41.62 -20.12 38.86
CA SER A 454 42.72 -21.06 39.07
C SER A 454 42.36 -22.46 38.52
N PHE A 455 43.38 -23.28 38.24
CA PHE A 455 43.60 -24.60 38.89
C PHE A 455 44.08 -25.73 37.96
N LEU A 456 45.25 -26.27 38.34
CA LEU A 456 45.88 -27.59 38.08
C LEU A 456 45.41 -28.51 36.92
N GLY A 457 46.42 -29.10 36.26
CA GLY A 457 46.27 -30.31 35.43
C GLY A 457 47.60 -30.86 34.91
N MET A 458 48.37 -31.54 35.77
CA MET A 458 49.58 -32.28 35.33
C MET A 458 49.20 -33.51 34.49
N SER A 459 49.96 -33.82 33.43
CA SER A 459 50.69 -35.12 33.31
C SER A 459 51.16 -35.39 31.86
N GLU A 460 52.43 -35.06 31.61
CA GLU A 460 53.43 -35.97 31.06
C GLU A 460 52.99 -37.27 30.33
N ARG A 461 53.34 -37.38 29.04
CA ARG A 461 54.20 -38.50 28.60
C ARG A 461 54.99 -38.23 27.32
N VAL A 462 56.22 -38.73 27.30
CA VAL A 462 57.24 -38.58 26.24
C VAL A 462 57.37 -39.88 25.45
N ALA A 463 57.50 -39.75 24.11
CA ALA A 463 58.24 -40.60 23.15
C ALA A 463 57.69 -40.27 21.74
N SER A 464 58.35 -39.55 20.83
CA SER A 464 59.72 -39.64 20.31
C SER A 464 59.98 -40.84 19.38
N SER A 465 59.52 -40.71 18.14
CA SER A 465 60.24 -41.14 16.92
C SER A 465 59.64 -40.41 15.70
N GLY A 466 60.39 -39.84 14.76
CA GLY A 466 61.86 -39.84 14.69
C GLY A 466 62.46 -39.84 13.29
N GLN A 467 61.83 -39.23 12.28
CA GLN A 467 62.47 -38.85 11.01
C GLN A 467 61.60 -37.76 10.34
N LYS A 468 62.06 -36.54 10.00
CA LYS A 468 63.21 -36.15 9.13
C LYS A 468 63.01 -36.65 7.69
N ASP A 469 63.04 -35.85 6.63
CA ASP A 469 63.46 -34.45 6.34
C ASP A 469 62.72 -34.03 5.02
N CYS A 470 62.71 -32.80 4.47
CA CYS A 470 63.13 -31.46 4.87
C CYS A 470 62.38 -30.40 4.01
N LEU A 471 62.19 -29.21 4.58
CA LEU A 471 62.37 -27.88 3.97
C LEU A 471 62.13 -27.71 2.44
N TYR A 472 61.13 -26.89 2.10
CA TYR A 472 61.45 -25.47 1.81
C TYR A 472 60.25 -24.56 2.07
N ALA A 473 60.49 -23.43 2.71
CA ALA A 473 59.50 -22.37 2.87
C ALA A 473 59.78 -21.26 1.84
N SER A 474 58.73 -20.59 1.37
CA SER A 474 58.79 -19.18 1.02
C SER A 474 57.40 -18.57 1.08
N LEU A 475 57.24 -17.62 2.00
CA LEU A 475 56.11 -16.71 2.09
C LEU A 475 56.29 -15.57 1.08
N SER A 476 55.24 -15.20 0.35
CA SER A 476 55.05 -13.81 -0.10
C SER A 476 53.58 -13.54 -0.45
N SER A 477 53.18 -12.27 -0.33
CA SER A 477 51.86 -11.71 -0.70
C SER A 477 50.64 -12.06 0.16
N VAL A 478 50.59 -11.50 1.37
CA VAL A 478 49.44 -10.68 1.80
C VAL A 478 49.46 -9.37 0.98
N SER A 479 48.38 -8.68 0.59
CA SER A 479 46.97 -8.60 1.02
C SER A 479 46.07 -8.54 -0.25
N ASP A 480 44.73 -8.43 -0.29
CA ASP A 480 43.75 -7.68 0.51
C ASP A 480 42.37 -8.38 0.56
N LEU A 481 41.64 -8.18 1.65
CA LEU A 481 40.19 -8.37 1.73
C LEU A 481 39.57 -7.13 2.38
N THR A 482 39.01 -6.24 1.56
CA THR A 482 38.21 -5.09 2.02
C THR A 482 36.76 -5.31 1.62
N ALA A 483 35.86 -5.15 2.59
CA ALA A 483 34.45 -5.54 2.47
C ALA A 483 33.62 -4.53 1.65
N PRO A 484 32.50 -4.96 1.05
CA PRO A 484 31.42 -4.07 0.65
C PRO A 484 30.41 -3.87 1.79
N SER A 485 29.97 -2.63 1.99
CA SER A 485 28.80 -2.29 2.80
C SER A 485 27.62 -1.92 1.89
N PHE A 486 26.45 -2.47 2.23
CA PHE A 486 25.08 -2.00 1.97
C PHE A 486 24.78 -1.05 0.80
N HIS A 487 23.84 -1.47 -0.07
CA HIS A 487 22.55 -0.78 -0.14
C HIS A 487 21.39 -1.65 -0.66
N GLU A 488 20.19 -1.35 -0.12
CA GLU A 488 18.83 -1.54 -0.68
C GLU A 488 18.17 -2.91 -0.90
N LEU A 489 16.84 -2.83 -0.82
CA LEU A 489 15.87 -3.92 -0.68
C LEU A 489 15.30 -4.37 -2.02
N HIS A 490 15.16 -5.68 -2.22
CA HIS A 490 13.88 -6.23 -2.66
C HIS A 490 13.74 -7.71 -2.28
N ASN A 491 12.84 -8.00 -1.33
CA ASN A 491 12.17 -9.29 -1.27
C ASN A 491 10.93 -9.21 -2.16
N GLY A 492 10.54 -10.30 -2.81
CA GLY A 492 9.29 -10.32 -3.59
C GLY A 492 9.27 -11.33 -4.71
N ASP A 493 9.46 -12.62 -4.41
CA ASP A 493 9.13 -13.68 -5.36
C ASP A 493 8.67 -14.96 -4.64
N VAL A 494 7.35 -15.04 -4.38
CA VAL A 494 6.63 -16.31 -4.10
C VAL A 494 5.23 -16.22 -4.72
N ASN A 495 5.09 -16.88 -5.87
CA ASN A 495 3.88 -17.49 -6.43
C ASN A 495 2.54 -16.74 -6.33
N SER A 496 2.10 -16.16 -7.46
CA SER A 496 0.68 -16.12 -7.81
C SER A 496 0.41 -17.24 -8.82
N ASP A 497 -0.17 -18.35 -8.36
CA ASP A 497 -0.65 -19.40 -9.25
C ASP A 497 -1.78 -18.89 -10.17
N VAL A 498 -1.66 -19.31 -11.43
CA VAL A 498 -2.66 -19.36 -12.50
C VAL A 498 -4.12 -19.33 -12.05
N PHE A 499 -4.89 -18.36 -12.58
CA PHE A 499 -6.28 -18.63 -12.98
C PHE A 499 -6.65 -17.86 -14.25
N GLU A 500 -6.39 -18.46 -15.41
CA GLU A 500 -7.03 -18.07 -16.67
C GLU A 500 -8.50 -18.53 -16.68
N SER A 501 -9.40 -17.58 -16.94
CA SER A 501 -10.78 -17.70 -17.46
C SER A 501 -11.66 -16.69 -16.73
N ASN A 502 -12.41 -15.80 -17.39
CA ASN A 502 -13.23 -16.10 -18.55
C ASN A 502 -13.63 -14.81 -19.28
N ASP A 503 -13.12 -14.59 -20.50
CA ASP A 503 -13.67 -13.58 -21.42
C ASP A 503 -15.04 -14.06 -21.91
N HIS A 504 -16.13 -13.51 -21.36
CA HIS A 504 -17.48 -13.59 -21.94
C HIS A 504 -18.32 -12.39 -21.47
N MET A 505 -18.33 -11.32 -22.26
CA MET A 505 -19.49 -10.44 -22.35
C MET A 505 -19.75 -10.11 -23.82
N GLU A 506 -20.86 -10.63 -24.33
CA GLU A 506 -21.32 -10.34 -25.68
C GLU A 506 -21.67 -8.86 -25.84
N ARG A 507 -21.28 -8.37 -27.01
CA ARG A 507 -21.78 -7.16 -27.65
C ARG A 507 -23.31 -7.25 -27.81
N ILE A 508 -24.08 -6.58 -26.94
CA ILE A 508 -25.53 -6.43 -27.13
C ILE A 508 -25.84 -4.96 -27.47
N HIS A 509 -26.56 -4.78 -28.57
CA HIS A 509 -27.07 -3.50 -29.03
C HIS A 509 -28.06 -2.90 -28.02
N PHE A 510 -27.97 -1.59 -27.80
CA PHE A 510 -29.07 -0.84 -27.22
C PHE A 510 -30.05 -0.46 -28.33
N ASP A 511 -31.27 -0.99 -28.25
CA ASP A 511 -32.47 -0.32 -28.77
C ASP A 511 -33.54 -0.36 -27.66
N GLY A 512 -34.40 0.66 -27.62
CA GLY A 512 -35.24 0.93 -26.46
C GLY A 512 -36.58 0.21 -26.47
N MET A 513 -37.20 0.05 -25.30
CA MET A 513 -38.60 0.43 -25.06
C MET A 513 -39.03 0.24 -23.59
N ASN A 514 -40.03 1.03 -23.22
CA ASN A 514 -40.69 1.07 -21.92
C ASN A 514 -41.10 -0.31 -21.37
N ASN A 515 -41.09 -0.47 -20.04
CA ASN A 515 -42.30 -0.94 -19.36
C ASN A 515 -42.30 -0.74 -17.84
N GLU A 516 -43.49 -0.44 -17.32
CA GLU A 516 -43.86 -0.69 -15.93
C GLU A 516 -43.95 -2.20 -15.68
N ARG A 517 -43.39 -2.69 -14.55
CA ARG A 517 -44.10 -3.61 -13.64
C ARG A 517 -43.32 -3.92 -12.35
N CYS A 518 -44.08 -4.31 -11.34
CA CYS A 518 -43.65 -4.43 -9.95
C CYS A 518 -43.00 -5.80 -9.61
N PHE A 519 -42.29 -5.81 -8.48
CA PHE A 519 -41.56 -6.90 -7.80
C PHE A 519 -42.32 -8.26 -7.66
N PRO A 520 -41.60 -9.39 -7.40
CA PRO A 520 -41.27 -9.72 -6.00
C PRO A 520 -39.86 -10.29 -5.74
N SER A 521 -39.40 -10.06 -4.51
CA SER A 521 -38.12 -10.52 -3.96
C SER A 521 -38.08 -12.02 -3.65
N LYS A 522 -36.88 -12.65 -3.76
CA LYS A 522 -36.60 -13.97 -3.16
C LYS A 522 -35.20 -14.02 -2.55
N GLN A 523 -35.16 -13.99 -1.22
CA GLN A 523 -33.96 -14.27 -0.42
C GLN A 523 -33.41 -15.68 -0.71
N LYS A 524 -32.08 -15.82 -0.87
CA LYS A 524 -31.39 -17.13 -0.71
C LYS A 524 -30.30 -17.04 0.35
N LYS A 525 -30.36 -17.99 1.27
CA LYS A 525 -29.64 -18.01 2.56
C LYS A 525 -28.17 -18.41 2.33
N LYS A 526 -27.21 -17.65 2.87
CA LYS A 526 -25.81 -18.08 3.02
C LYS A 526 -25.55 -18.55 4.46
N LYS A 527 -24.95 -19.73 4.61
CA LYS A 527 -24.41 -20.33 5.86
C LYS A 527 -23.23 -21.26 5.47
N PRO A 528 -22.25 -21.56 6.33
CA PRO A 528 -21.37 -20.57 6.96
C PRO A 528 -19.90 -21.06 6.95
N ILE A 529 -19.06 -20.58 6.02
CA ILE A 529 -17.64 -21.01 5.95
C ILE A 529 -16.80 -20.43 7.11
N LEU A 530 -17.22 -19.30 7.70
CA LEU A 530 -16.50 -18.60 8.77
C LEU A 530 -16.41 -19.35 10.11
N ARG A 531 -17.15 -20.45 10.33
CA ARG A 531 -17.08 -21.17 11.62
C ARG A 531 -15.75 -21.89 11.87
N LYS A 532 -14.99 -22.22 10.82
CA LYS A 532 -13.70 -22.93 10.94
C LYS A 532 -12.49 -22.02 11.24
N PHE A 533 -12.57 -20.71 10.95
CA PHE A 533 -11.48 -19.77 11.26
C PHE A 533 -11.45 -19.35 12.76
N GLY A 534 -12.61 -19.30 13.41
CA GLY A 534 -12.71 -18.91 14.83
C GLY A 534 -12.17 -19.95 15.83
N GLU A 535 -11.90 -21.18 15.39
CA GLU A 535 -11.35 -22.25 16.25
C GLU A 535 -9.81 -22.27 16.25
N LEU A 536 -9.14 -21.80 15.19
CA LEU A 536 -7.68 -21.72 15.14
C LEU A 536 -7.12 -20.64 16.08
N LEU A 537 -7.74 -19.45 16.09
CA LEU A 537 -7.28 -18.31 16.90
C LEU A 537 -7.38 -18.53 18.42
N ARG A 538 -8.14 -19.54 18.87
CA ARG A 538 -8.37 -19.81 20.30
C ARG A 538 -7.40 -20.85 20.91
N ARG A 539 -6.43 -21.35 20.12
CA ARG A 539 -5.43 -22.34 20.59
C ARG A 539 -4.01 -21.80 20.75
N GLY A 540 -3.73 -20.56 20.37
CA GLY A 540 -2.40 -19.94 20.49
C GLY A 540 -2.07 -19.35 21.87
N SER A 541 -3.06 -19.19 22.77
CA SER A 541 -2.91 -18.38 24.00
C SER A 541 -2.73 -19.20 25.28
N PHE A 542 -2.09 -20.37 25.24
CA PHE A 542 -1.65 -21.11 26.43
C PHE A 542 -0.45 -22.04 26.14
N GLN A 543 0.76 -21.50 26.20
CA GLN A 543 1.93 -22.23 26.68
C GLN A 543 2.94 -21.24 27.30
N LYS A 544 3.69 -21.74 28.30
CA LYS A 544 4.51 -20.98 29.25
C LYS A 544 5.76 -20.37 28.62
#